data_AF-A0A951CND5-F1
#
_entry.id   AF-A0A951CND5-F1
#
_cell.length_a   1.000
_cell.length_b   1.000
_cell.length_c   1.000
_cell.angle_alpha   90.00
_cell.angle_beta   90.00
_cell.angle_gamma   90.00
#
_symmetry.space_group_name_H-M   'P 1'
#
loop_
_entity.id
_entity.type
_entity.pdbx_description
1 polymer ?
#
loop_
_entity_poly.entity_id
_entity_poly.type
_entity_poly.pdbx_seq_one_letter_code
_entity_poly.pdbx_strand_id
1 'polypeptide(L)'
;MTAIAARPREVVAHARRVLGDHGKPVSGARILVAGVSYKPAVGDVRESPAIPIIDMLASEGAHVAYTDSHIETIQTPTTGTLSHLPYPGDQQWDLVVVQTVHPDENYDWLSGQPAVLDTTYRLTDFPERHVL
;
A
#
# COMPACT_ATOMS: atom_id res chain seq x y z
N MET A 1 18.68 -5.32 -11.34
CA MET A 1 18.36 -4.31 -10.32
C MET A 1 17.38 -4.93 -9.37
N THR A 2 17.89 -5.52 -8.30
CA THR A 2 17.13 -6.30 -7.32
C THR A 2 16.24 -5.32 -6.56
N ALA A 3 14.98 -5.19 -6.96
CA ALA A 3 13.98 -4.62 -6.08
C ALA A 3 14.02 -5.48 -4.83
N ILE A 4 14.43 -4.90 -3.70
CA ILE A 4 14.36 -5.56 -2.41
C ILE A 4 12.86 -5.79 -2.21
N ALA A 5 12.38 -6.99 -2.52
CA ALA A 5 11.05 -7.39 -2.15
C ALA A 5 11.05 -7.37 -0.61
N ALA A 6 10.58 -6.27 -0.03
CA ALA A 6 10.40 -6.16 1.40
C ALA A 6 9.54 -7.36 1.82
N ARG A 7 9.97 -8.10 2.85
CA ARG A 7 9.20 -9.27 3.25
C ARG A 7 7.83 -8.76 3.72
N PRO A 8 6.71 -9.31 3.23
CA PRO A 8 5.37 -8.83 3.61
C PRO A 8 5.18 -8.60 5.11
N ARG A 9 5.76 -9.46 5.96
CA ARG A 9 5.68 -9.35 7.43
C ARG A 9 6.41 -8.13 7.98
N GLU A 10 7.55 -7.76 7.39
CA GLU A 10 8.33 -6.59 7.79
C GLU A 10 7.54 -5.31 7.45
N VAL A 11 6.92 -5.27 6.26
CA VAL A 11 6.04 -4.15 5.87
C VAL A 11 4.89 -3.99 6.85
N VAL A 12 4.19 -5.08 7.20
CA VAL A 12 3.08 -5.04 8.16
C VAL A 12 3.55 -4.62 9.55
N ALA A 13 4.71 -5.09 10.00
CA ALA A 13 5.27 -4.66 11.28
C ALA A 13 5.59 -3.15 11.28
N HIS A 14 6.10 -2.61 10.18
CA HIS A 14 6.36 -1.19 10.04
C HIS A 14 5.04 -0.39 9.97
N ALA A 15 4.04 -0.88 9.24
CA ALA A 15 2.71 -0.28 9.19
C ALA A 15 2.08 -0.14 10.58
N ARG A 16 2.19 -1.18 11.43
CA ARG A 16 1.77 -1.12 12.84
C ARG A 16 2.48 -0.01 13.61
N ARG A 17 3.80 0.11 13.42
CA ARG A 17 4.60 1.14 14.09
C ARG A 17 4.17 2.54 13.67
N VAL A 18 4.06 2.79 12.37
CA VAL A 18 3.66 4.10 11.83
C VAL A 18 2.28 4.51 12.33
N LEU A 19 1.31 3.60 12.25
CA LEU A 19 -0.03 3.86 12.80
C LEU A 19 0.02 4.12 14.31
N GLY A 20 0.82 3.34 15.06
CA GLY A 20 1.03 3.51 16.50
C GLY A 20 1.66 4.86 16.88
N ASP A 21 2.63 5.33 16.11
CA ASP A 21 3.27 6.65 16.28
C ASP A 21 2.24 7.79 16.08
N HIS A 22 1.17 7.54 15.31
CA HIS A 22 0.03 8.43 15.11
C HIS A 22 -1.15 8.15 16.07
N GLY A 23 -0.97 7.28 17.07
CA GLY A 23 -2.00 6.93 18.06
C GLY A 23 -3.17 6.14 17.48
N LYS A 24 -3.01 5.51 16.30
CA LYS A 24 -4.04 4.70 15.63
C LYS A 24 -3.70 3.21 15.72
N PRO A 25 -4.61 2.35 16.20
CA PRO A 25 -4.43 0.90 16.09
C PRO A 25 -4.61 0.45 14.63
N VAL A 26 -4.04 -0.71 14.26
CA VAL A 26 -4.28 -1.31 12.93
C VAL A 26 -5.74 -1.74 12.77
N SER A 27 -6.33 -2.28 13.84
CA SER A 27 -7.74 -2.66 13.83
C SER A 27 -8.63 -1.43 13.64
N GLY A 28 -9.46 -1.45 12.60
CA GLY A 28 -10.32 -0.34 12.19
C GLY A 28 -9.62 0.75 11.38
N ALA A 29 -8.30 0.70 11.19
CA ALA A 29 -7.59 1.66 10.36
C ALA A 29 -7.95 1.48 8.87
N ARG A 30 -8.12 2.59 8.17
CA ARG A 30 -8.27 2.65 6.72
C ARG A 30 -6.90 2.70 6.07
N ILE A 31 -6.49 1.61 5.44
CA ILE A 31 -5.17 1.48 4.83
C ILE A 31 -5.32 1.32 3.32
N LEU A 32 -4.57 2.11 2.55
CA LEU A 32 -4.49 1.98 1.11
C LEU A 32 -3.16 1.33 0.73
N VAL A 33 -3.20 0.30 -0.12
CA VAL A 33 -2.01 -0.25 -0.77
C VAL A 33 -1.91 0.31 -2.19
N ALA A 34 -0.91 1.16 -2.41
CA ALA A 34 -0.62 1.77 -3.71
C ALA A 34 0.38 0.90 -4.49
N GLY A 35 -0.09 0.40 -5.63
CA GLY A 35 0.59 -0.58 -6.47
C GLY A 35 0.41 -2.01 -5.94
N VAL A 36 -0.23 -2.87 -6.73
CA VAL A 36 -0.35 -4.31 -6.45
C VAL A 36 0.32 -5.16 -7.52
N SER A 37 0.75 -4.57 -8.62
CA SER A 37 1.56 -5.19 -9.65
C SER A 37 2.90 -5.68 -9.09
N TYR A 38 3.37 -6.85 -9.52
CA TYR A 38 4.65 -7.41 -9.03
C TYR A 38 5.86 -6.59 -9.47
N LYS A 39 5.73 -5.82 -10.54
CA LYS A 39 6.73 -4.84 -11.01
C LYS A 39 6.03 -3.67 -11.69
N PRO A 40 6.71 -2.52 -11.82
CA PRO A 40 6.17 -1.37 -12.54
C PRO A 40 5.80 -1.68 -13.99
N ALA A 41 4.75 -1.01 -14.48
CA ALA A 41 4.27 -1.03 -15.86
C ALA A 41 3.82 -2.40 -16.41
N VAL A 42 3.41 -3.33 -15.54
CA VAL A 42 2.75 -4.58 -15.95
C VAL A 42 1.55 -4.87 -15.08
N GLY A 43 0.48 -5.40 -15.68
CA GLY A 43 -0.70 -5.88 -14.95
C GLY A 43 -0.60 -7.35 -14.55
N ASP A 44 0.33 -7.71 -13.66
CA ASP A 44 0.46 -9.07 -13.13
C ASP A 44 0.70 -9.06 -11.62
N VAL A 45 -0.04 -9.91 -10.90
CA VAL A 45 -0.06 -9.98 -9.43
C VAL A 45 0.42 -11.32 -8.86
N ARG A 46 0.76 -12.30 -9.70
CA ARG A 46 1.01 -13.70 -9.26
C ARG A 46 2.10 -13.86 -8.20
N GLU A 47 3.12 -13.01 -8.28
CA GLU A 47 4.24 -12.98 -7.32
C GLU A 47 4.30 -11.65 -6.56
N SER A 48 3.19 -10.93 -6.51
CA SER A 48 3.15 -9.63 -5.87
C SER A 48 3.25 -9.76 -4.34
N PRO A 49 4.16 -9.03 -3.68
CA PRO A 49 4.20 -8.96 -2.23
C PRO A 49 3.00 -8.20 -1.66
N ALA A 50 2.27 -7.43 -2.47
CA ALA A 50 1.13 -6.65 -2.02
C ALA A 50 -0.05 -7.53 -1.56
N ILE A 51 -0.28 -8.68 -2.21
CA ILE A 51 -1.37 -9.59 -1.86
C ILE A 51 -1.26 -10.09 -0.40
N PRO A 52 -0.14 -10.70 0.03
CA PRO A 52 0.00 -11.12 1.42
C PRO A 52 0.03 -9.95 2.41
N ILE A 53 0.47 -8.74 2.01
CA ILE A 53 0.39 -7.55 2.86
C ILE A 53 -1.07 -7.16 3.11
N ILE A 54 -1.89 -7.10 2.05
CA ILE A 54 -3.32 -6.82 2.13
C ILE A 54 -4.00 -7.84 3.05
N ASP A 55 -3.75 -9.13 2.84
CA ASP A 55 -4.33 -10.19 3.66
C ASP A 55 -3.98 -10.06 5.15
N MET A 56 -2.70 -9.83 5.47
CA MET A 56 -2.26 -9.71 6.86
C MET A 56 -2.87 -8.48 7.54
N LEU A 57 -2.87 -7.32 6.89
CA LEU A 57 -3.50 -6.11 7.44
C LEU A 57 -5.01 -6.31 7.64
N ALA A 58 -5.69 -6.90 6.65
CA ALA A 58 -7.11 -7.21 6.77
C ALA A 58 -7.40 -8.22 7.89
N SER A 59 -6.54 -9.23 8.08
CA SER A 59 -6.67 -10.21 9.16
C SER A 59 -6.51 -9.60 10.56
N GLU A 60 -5.81 -8.46 10.66
CA GLU A 60 -5.71 -7.65 11.89
C GLU A 60 -6.88 -6.69 12.09
N GLY A 61 -7.86 -6.72 11.19
CA GLY A 61 -9.08 -5.92 11.24
C GLY A 61 -8.95 -4.54 10.60
N ALA A 62 -7.92 -4.29 9.78
CA ALA A 62 -7.86 -3.07 8.99
C ALA A 62 -8.87 -3.09 7.83
N HIS A 63 -9.37 -1.90 7.47
CA HIS A 63 -10.12 -1.68 6.24
C HIS A 63 -9.15 -1.39 5.10
N VAL A 64 -8.81 -2.42 4.34
CA VAL A 64 -7.80 -2.33 3.27
C VAL A 64 -8.45 -2.07 1.92
N ALA A 65 -7.93 -1.09 1.19
CA ALA A 65 -8.21 -0.85 -0.22
C ALA A 65 -6.90 -0.87 -1.02
N TYR A 66 -6.98 -0.92 -2.34
CA TYR A 66 -5.81 -0.76 -3.19
C TYR A 66 -6.07 0.15 -4.40
N THR A 67 -4.99 0.66 -4.97
CA THR A 67 -4.99 1.41 -6.23
C THR A 67 -3.79 0.96 -7.06
N ASP A 68 -4.04 0.70 -8.35
CA ASP A 68 -3.05 0.29 -9.36
C ASP A 68 -3.72 0.35 -10.75
N SER A 69 -3.30 1.28 -11.61
CA SER A 69 -3.96 1.50 -12.91
C SER A 69 -3.84 0.32 -13.89
N HIS A 70 -3.00 -0.66 -13.61
CA HIS A 70 -2.77 -1.83 -14.47
C HIS A 70 -3.59 -3.05 -14.02
N ILE A 71 -4.26 -2.98 -12.86
CA ILE A 71 -4.99 -4.08 -12.24
C ILE A 71 -6.39 -3.63 -11.80
N GLU A 72 -7.42 -4.08 -12.52
CA GLU A 72 -8.82 -3.74 -12.21
C GLU A 72 -9.38 -4.47 -10.99
N THR A 73 -9.01 -5.75 -10.82
CA THR A 73 -9.49 -6.59 -9.73
C THR A 73 -8.38 -7.52 -9.23
N ILE A 74 -8.35 -7.75 -7.93
CA ILE A 74 -7.53 -8.79 -7.31
C ILE A 74 -8.41 -9.73 -6.48
N GLN A 75 -7.90 -10.94 -6.28
CA GLN A 75 -8.48 -11.90 -5.34
C GLN A 75 -7.53 -12.05 -4.16
N THR A 76 -8.09 -11.99 -2.96
CA THR A 76 -7.37 -12.22 -1.72
C THR A 76 -8.12 -13.25 -0.88
N PRO A 77 -7.42 -14.19 -0.23
CA PRO A 77 -8.01 -15.10 0.74
C PRO A 77 -8.86 -14.43 1.83
N THR A 78 -8.43 -13.26 2.33
CA THR A 78 -9.05 -12.64 3.52
C THR A 78 -10.17 -11.68 3.16
N THR A 79 -9.99 -10.85 2.13
CA THR A 79 -10.97 -9.81 1.76
C THR A 79 -11.85 -10.20 0.58
N GLY A 80 -11.58 -11.37 -0.05
CA GLY A 80 -12.27 -11.79 -1.26
C GLY A 80 -11.83 -10.96 -2.47
N THR A 81 -12.80 -10.55 -3.29
CA THR A 81 -12.55 -9.71 -4.46
C THR A 81 -12.46 -8.24 -4.06
N LEU A 82 -11.33 -7.61 -4.39
CA LEU A 82 -11.18 -6.16 -4.31
C LEU A 82 -11.09 -5.56 -5.71
N SER A 83 -11.70 -4.39 -5.89
CA SER A 83 -11.62 -3.62 -7.12
C SER A 83 -10.69 -2.42 -6.95
N HIS A 84 -10.07 -2.04 -8.06
CA HIS A 84 -9.22 -0.86 -8.17
C HIS A 84 -9.94 0.42 -7.71
N LEU A 85 -9.25 1.24 -6.91
CA LEU A 85 -9.71 2.58 -6.57
C LEU A 85 -9.00 3.64 -7.46
N PRO A 86 -9.70 4.27 -8.43
CA PRO A 86 -9.07 5.17 -9.41
C PRO A 86 -8.67 6.54 -8.87
N TYR A 87 -9.35 7.02 -7.84
CA TYR A 87 -9.11 8.34 -7.26
C TYR A 87 -8.80 8.21 -5.76
N PRO A 88 -7.65 7.61 -5.41
CA PRO A 88 -7.28 7.36 -4.01
C PRO A 88 -7.08 8.65 -3.20
N GLY A 89 -6.70 9.75 -3.85
CA GLY A 89 -6.46 11.05 -3.23
C GLY A 89 -7.72 11.79 -2.76
N ASP A 90 -8.90 11.41 -3.24
CA ASP A 90 -10.17 12.03 -2.83
C ASP A 90 -10.62 11.60 -1.41
N GLN A 91 -9.89 10.65 -0.82
CA GLN A 91 -10.16 10.11 0.50
C GLN A 91 -8.94 10.29 1.40
N GLN A 92 -9.22 10.45 2.70
CA GLN A 92 -8.19 10.43 3.73
C GLN A 92 -7.99 9.00 4.23
N TRP A 93 -6.74 8.56 4.21
CA TRP A 93 -6.31 7.25 4.69
C TRP A 93 -5.59 7.41 6.03
N ASP A 94 -5.65 6.40 6.88
CA ASP A 94 -4.85 6.40 8.10
C ASP A 94 -3.38 6.07 7.80
N LEU A 95 -3.15 5.28 6.75
CA LEU A 95 -1.84 4.94 6.22
C LEU A 95 -1.95 4.60 4.73
N VAL A 96 -1.01 5.07 3.93
CA VAL A 96 -0.79 4.57 2.56
C VAL A 96 0.50 3.74 2.52
N VAL A 97 0.42 2.49 2.08
CA VAL A 97 1.59 1.62 1.86
C VAL A 97 1.88 1.58 0.37
N VAL A 98 3.06 2.05 -0.02
CA VAL A 98 3.48 2.12 -1.43
C VAL A 98 4.37 0.92 -1.72
N GLN A 99 3.85 0.00 -2.53
CA GLN A 99 4.50 -1.28 -2.88
C GLN A 99 5.07 -1.26 -4.31
N THR A 100 4.35 -0.67 -5.26
CA THR A 100 4.80 -0.54 -6.63
C THR A 100 4.51 0.87 -7.14
N VAL A 101 5.52 1.51 -7.72
CA VAL A 101 5.41 2.83 -8.35
C VAL A 101 5.44 2.65 -9.86
N HIS A 102 4.34 2.99 -10.51
CA HIS A 102 4.21 2.99 -11.97
C HIS A 102 4.73 4.32 -12.53
N PRO A 103 5.61 4.31 -13.56
CA PRO A 103 6.20 5.54 -14.10
C PRO A 103 5.18 6.44 -14.81
N ASP A 104 4.04 5.89 -15.18
CA ASP A 104 2.91 6.52 -15.87
C ASP A 104 1.84 7.09 -14.91
N GLU A 105 2.03 6.96 -13.59
CA GLU A 105 1.11 7.47 -12.58
C GLU A 105 1.65 8.72 -11.86
N ASN A 106 0.72 9.57 -11.38
CA ASN A 106 1.04 10.70 -10.50
C ASN A 106 0.76 10.34 -9.03
N TYR A 107 1.76 10.54 -8.17
CA TYR A 107 1.71 10.26 -6.73
C TYR A 107 1.76 11.52 -5.85
N ASP A 108 1.64 12.73 -6.40
CA ASP A 108 1.70 14.00 -5.65
C ASP A 108 0.68 14.08 -4.50
N TRP A 109 -0.47 13.40 -4.66
CA TRP A 109 -1.52 13.32 -3.66
C TRP A 109 -1.10 12.63 -2.34
N LEU A 110 -0.01 11.84 -2.36
CA LEU A 110 0.54 11.20 -1.17
C LEU A 110 0.96 12.20 -0.10
N SER A 111 1.44 13.38 -0.50
CA SER A 111 1.84 14.45 0.43
C SER A 111 0.68 15.03 1.24
N GLY A 112 -0.57 14.80 0.82
CA GLY A 112 -1.77 15.22 1.54
C GLY A 112 -2.30 14.18 2.54
N GLN A 113 -1.63 13.02 2.65
CA GLN A 113 -2.02 11.92 3.52
C GLN A 113 -1.26 11.99 4.85
N PRO A 114 -1.86 11.55 5.97
CA PRO A 114 -1.26 11.72 7.29
C PRO A 114 -0.03 10.84 7.52
N ALA A 115 0.09 9.72 6.81
CA ALA A 115 1.23 8.82 6.89
C ALA A 115 1.38 8.01 5.59
N VAL A 116 2.62 7.91 5.10
CA VAL A 116 2.96 7.12 3.90
C VAL A 116 4.15 6.22 4.19
N LEU A 117 4.00 4.91 4.01
CA LEU A 117 5.07 3.92 4.09
C LEU A 117 5.58 3.58 2.68
N ASP A 118 6.71 4.15 2.31
CA ASP A 118 7.43 3.88 1.05
C ASP A 118 8.33 2.63 1.19
N THR A 119 7.91 1.54 0.56
CA THR A 119 8.71 0.31 0.51
C THR A 119 9.55 0.20 -0.77
N THR A 120 9.42 1.18 -1.67
CA THR A 120 10.09 1.22 -2.97
C THR A 120 11.37 2.06 -2.96
N TYR A 121 11.48 2.99 -2.00
CA TYR A 121 12.51 4.03 -1.92
C TYR A 121 12.55 4.96 -3.15
N ARG A 122 11.47 4.97 -3.96
CA ARG A 122 11.41 5.71 -5.23
C ARG A 122 10.64 7.02 -5.13
N LEU A 123 9.91 7.25 -4.04
CA LEU A 123 9.16 8.48 -3.89
C LEU A 123 10.08 9.67 -3.64
N THR A 124 9.62 10.85 -4.05
CA THR A 124 10.19 12.12 -3.62
C THR A 124 10.05 12.26 -2.11
N ASP A 125 10.93 13.07 -1.52
CA ASP A 125 10.96 13.24 -0.08
C ASP A 125 9.88 14.22 0.40
N PHE A 126 9.14 13.85 1.45
CA PHE A 126 8.13 14.69 2.11
C PHE A 126 7.99 14.26 3.59
N PRO A 127 7.57 15.14 4.51
CA PRO A 127 7.65 14.90 5.96
C PRO A 127 6.92 13.65 6.46
N GLU A 128 5.80 13.31 5.84
CA GLU A 128 4.91 12.20 6.21
C GLU A 128 5.37 10.85 5.64
N ARG A 129 6.51 10.85 4.93
CA ARG A 129 7.12 9.67 4.33
C ARG A 129 7.96 8.90 5.35
N HIS A 130 7.59 7.65 5.54
CA HIS A 130 8.38 6.64 6.25
C HIS A 130 8.94 5.67 5.21
N VAL A 131 10.22 5.35 5.31
CA VAL A 131 10.88 4.35 4.47
C VAL A 131 11.11 3.08 5.28
N LEU A 132 11.02 1.93 4.62
CA LEU A 132 11.29 0.63 5.25
C LEU A 132 12.74 0.52 5.76
#